data_AF-F5L4T4-F1
#
_entry.id   AF-F5L4T4-F1
#
_cell.length_a   1.000
_cell.length_b   1.000
_cell.length_c   1.000
_cell.angle_alpha   90.00
_cell.angle_beta   90.00
_cell.angle_gamma   90.00
#
_symmetry.space_group_name_H-M   'P 1'
#
loop_
_entity.id
_entity.type
_entity.pdbx_description
1 polymer ?
#
loop_
_entity_poly.entity_id
_entity_poly.type
_entity_poly.pdbx_seq_one_letter_code
_entity_poly.pdbx_strand_id
1 'polypeptide(L)'
;MTVSTIWKGSKIAFLIIGTTIGAGYASGRELWEFFASYGPQSQKAVLLSMILFSFSCYVIMMVSHRLQAPHYRMVLEEIVGLKLAKAYDVLIFLYLLSTTVVMFAGSGAILVYWELSYWIGVVLIGILVWGVFWRDVEGVMSLNSLLIPVLIAMLALACGLFLWQNNPTGIGWEKGEGHVLSAGIAFTALNILPLVAVLSAIGSKVEKAEIAISCVVSGTCLSFMSILYNQSLLFVSHEIMLYDVPLFAILQNFPPQWMVGVSVVLWLAIYTTAVSNIFGLVSRFKDYVFLPQWAVAGGFILLVIPLTTFGFTKLIQILYPLYGVLNLFILGMILLYPFKQFGLPYDKH
;
A
#
# COMPACT_ATOMS: atom_id res chain seq x y z
N MET A 1 -4.10 -5.20 -30.84
CA MET A 1 -4.22 -4.38 -29.61
C MET A 1 -4.03 -2.93 -30.02
N THR A 2 -4.92 -2.00 -29.69
CA THR A 2 -4.80 -0.59 -30.14
C THR A 2 -3.92 0.23 -29.19
N VAL A 3 -3.30 1.30 -29.69
CA VAL A 3 -2.54 2.26 -28.85
C VAL A 3 -3.41 2.83 -27.73
N SER A 4 -4.70 3.06 -28.01
CA SER A 4 -5.69 3.52 -27.03
C SER A 4 -5.87 2.52 -25.88
N THR A 5 -5.96 1.22 -26.18
CA THR A 5 -6.08 0.15 -25.17
C THR A 5 -4.86 0.10 -24.26
N ILE A 6 -3.65 0.22 -24.83
CA ILE A 6 -2.40 0.25 -24.05
C ILE A 6 -2.38 1.45 -23.11
N TRP A 7 -2.73 2.63 -23.61
CA TRP A 7 -2.77 3.85 -22.81
C TRP A 7 -3.76 3.77 -21.64
N LYS A 8 -4.98 3.28 -21.89
CA LYS A 8 -5.99 3.10 -20.85
C LYS A 8 -5.58 2.04 -19.82
N GLY A 9 -5.03 0.91 -20.27
CA GLY A 9 -4.48 -0.13 -19.39
C GLY A 9 -3.36 0.41 -18.50
N SER A 10 -2.45 1.23 -19.05
CA SER A 10 -1.38 1.86 -18.26
C SER A 10 -1.90 2.85 -17.21
N LYS A 11 -2.99 3.59 -17.48
CA LYS A 11 -3.63 4.44 -16.47
C LYS A 11 -4.14 3.64 -15.28
N ILE A 12 -4.76 2.49 -15.54
CA ILE A 12 -5.20 1.57 -14.49
C ILE A 12 -3.98 0.97 -13.76
N ALA A 13 -2.88 0.70 -14.46
CA ALA A 13 -1.64 0.27 -13.82
C ALA A 13 -1.13 1.29 -12.80
N PHE A 14 -1.14 2.59 -13.11
CA PHE A 14 -0.78 3.63 -12.13
C PHE A 14 -1.70 3.66 -10.91
N LEU A 15 -2.99 3.38 -11.09
CA LEU A 15 -3.91 3.23 -9.97
C LEU A 15 -3.56 2.03 -9.09
N ILE A 16 -3.23 0.88 -9.69
CA ILE A 16 -2.78 -0.32 -8.96
C ILE A 16 -1.51 -0.01 -8.18
N ILE A 17 -0.50 0.54 -8.87
CA ILE A 17 0.79 0.90 -8.26
C ILE A 17 0.57 1.90 -7.12
N GLY A 18 -0.28 2.90 -7.31
CA GLY A 18 -0.62 3.89 -6.30
C GLY A 18 -1.39 3.36 -5.10
N THR A 19 -2.17 2.29 -5.30
CA THR A 19 -2.87 1.61 -4.21
C THR A 19 -1.90 0.78 -3.36
N THR A 20 -0.84 0.25 -3.99
CA THR A 20 0.18 -0.57 -3.31
C THR A 20 1.29 0.27 -2.67
N ILE A 21 1.77 1.31 -3.35
CA ILE A 21 2.83 2.18 -2.85
C ILE A 21 2.19 3.23 -1.94
N GLY A 22 1.97 2.81 -0.69
CA GLY A 22 1.64 3.71 0.40
C GLY A 22 2.89 4.24 1.10
N ALA A 23 2.68 4.97 2.19
CA ALA A 23 3.78 5.51 2.98
C ALA A 23 4.66 4.44 3.65
N GLY A 24 4.11 3.27 4.01
CA GLY A 24 4.91 2.19 4.60
C GLY A 24 5.84 1.53 3.57
N TYR A 25 5.38 1.38 2.33
CA TYR A 25 6.22 0.98 1.20
C TYR A 25 7.30 2.03 0.95
N ALA A 26 6.89 3.30 0.82
CA ALA A 26 7.78 4.39 0.45
C ALA A 26 8.84 4.67 1.51
N SER A 27 8.51 4.57 2.80
CA SER A 27 9.49 4.69 3.89
C SER A 27 10.54 3.56 3.91
N GLY A 28 10.28 2.45 3.18
CA GLY A 28 11.10 1.25 3.17
C GLY A 28 10.79 0.28 4.30
N ARG A 29 9.90 0.67 5.22
CA ARG A 29 9.57 -0.12 6.41
C ARG A 29 8.81 -1.39 6.08
N GLU A 30 7.89 -1.35 5.11
CA GLU A 30 7.18 -2.54 4.62
C GLU A 30 8.14 -3.55 3.98
N LEU A 31 8.99 -3.08 3.07
CA LEU A 31 9.93 -3.96 2.37
C LEU A 31 10.96 -4.54 3.35
N TRP A 32 11.37 -3.78 4.36
CA TRP A 32 12.19 -4.32 5.43
C TRP A 32 11.50 -5.44 6.19
N GLU A 33 10.27 -5.20 6.65
CA GLU A 33 9.52 -6.13 7.50
C GLU A 33 9.16 -7.45 6.79
N PHE A 34 8.85 -7.38 5.51
CA PHE A 34 8.44 -8.56 4.74
C PHE A 34 9.55 -9.18 3.90
N PHE A 35 10.61 -8.45 3.57
CA PHE A 35 11.64 -8.93 2.64
C PHE A 35 13.04 -8.78 3.21
N ALA A 36 13.61 -7.58 3.25
CA ALA A 36 15.05 -7.40 3.46
C ALA A 36 15.54 -7.95 4.81
N SER A 37 14.71 -7.95 5.86
CA SER A 37 15.04 -8.55 7.16
C SER A 37 15.28 -10.07 7.10
N TYR A 38 14.76 -10.78 6.09
CA TYR A 38 14.99 -12.21 5.86
C TYR A 38 16.27 -12.50 5.06
N GLY A 39 17.09 -11.48 4.79
CA GLY A 39 18.38 -11.63 4.14
C GLY A 39 18.30 -11.77 2.61
N PRO A 40 19.41 -12.17 1.96
CA PRO A 40 19.57 -12.03 0.51
C PRO A 40 18.54 -12.81 -0.34
N GLN A 41 18.01 -13.92 0.17
CA GLN A 41 16.98 -14.70 -0.53
C GLN A 41 15.62 -14.00 -0.66
N SER A 42 15.43 -12.89 0.05
CA SER A 42 14.21 -12.08 0.01
C SER A 42 13.84 -11.59 -1.40
N GLN A 43 14.80 -11.48 -2.32
CA GLN A 43 14.53 -11.16 -3.73
C GLN A 43 13.59 -12.18 -4.40
N LYS A 44 13.69 -13.46 -4.03
CA LYS A 44 12.77 -14.50 -4.52
C LYS A 44 11.35 -14.29 -3.96
N ALA A 45 11.26 -13.82 -2.72
CA ALA A 45 9.98 -13.54 -2.05
C ALA A 45 9.29 -12.34 -2.70
N VAL A 46 10.06 -11.31 -3.06
CA VAL A 46 9.58 -10.16 -3.86
C VAL A 46 8.99 -10.66 -5.18
N LEU A 47 9.75 -11.44 -5.96
CA LEU A 47 9.27 -11.97 -7.24
C LEU A 47 8.00 -12.80 -7.09
N LEU A 48 7.95 -13.71 -6.12
CA LEU A 48 6.76 -14.50 -5.82
C LEU A 48 5.57 -13.59 -5.48
N SER A 49 5.78 -12.60 -4.62
CA SER A 49 4.73 -11.67 -4.23
C SER A 49 4.17 -10.93 -5.42
N MET A 50 5.02 -10.45 -6.34
CA MET A 50 4.57 -9.70 -7.51
C MET A 50 3.80 -10.57 -8.51
N ILE A 51 4.15 -11.85 -8.63
CA ILE A 51 3.38 -12.82 -9.44
C ILE A 51 1.99 -13.01 -8.82
N LEU A 52 1.93 -13.32 -7.52
CA LEU A 52 0.66 -13.52 -6.80
C LEU A 52 -0.21 -12.27 -6.86
N PHE A 53 0.39 -11.10 -6.58
CA PHE A 53 -0.26 -9.80 -6.63
C PHE A 53 -0.86 -9.51 -8.01
N SER A 54 -0.09 -9.71 -9.08
CA SER A 54 -0.54 -9.44 -10.45
C SER A 54 -1.70 -10.36 -10.84
N PHE A 55 -1.62 -11.63 -10.47
CA PHE A 55 -2.69 -12.60 -10.69
C PHE A 55 -3.93 -12.24 -9.89
N SER A 56 -3.78 -11.86 -8.63
CA SER A 56 -4.89 -11.38 -7.80
C SER A 56 -5.59 -10.16 -8.37
N CYS A 57 -4.83 -9.15 -8.83
CA CYS A 57 -5.40 -7.97 -9.50
C CYS A 57 -6.22 -8.37 -10.74
N TYR A 58 -5.70 -9.31 -11.53
CA TYR A 58 -6.40 -9.83 -12.71
C TYR A 58 -7.73 -10.48 -12.33
N VAL A 59 -7.73 -11.37 -11.34
CA VAL A 59 -8.95 -12.05 -10.87
C VAL A 59 -9.96 -11.02 -10.35
N ILE A 60 -9.58 -10.11 -9.47
CA ILE A 60 -10.48 -9.10 -8.89
C ILE A 60 -11.15 -8.27 -10.01
N MET A 61 -10.37 -7.75 -10.95
CA MET A 61 -10.91 -6.94 -12.04
C MET A 61 -11.78 -7.76 -12.99
N MET A 62 -11.41 -9.01 -13.29
CA MET A 62 -12.21 -9.90 -14.13
C MET A 62 -13.57 -10.22 -13.49
N VAL A 63 -13.60 -10.42 -12.17
CA VAL A 63 -14.86 -10.62 -11.42
C VAL A 63 -15.70 -9.36 -11.45
N SER A 64 -15.12 -8.20 -11.14
CA SER A 64 -15.84 -6.91 -11.20
C SER A 64 -16.39 -6.62 -12.60
N HIS A 65 -15.60 -6.87 -13.65
CA HIS A 65 -16.01 -6.72 -15.04
C HIS A 65 -17.17 -7.65 -15.41
N ARG A 66 -17.13 -8.91 -14.98
CA ARG A 66 -18.22 -9.87 -15.22
C ARG A 66 -19.50 -9.46 -14.50
N LEU A 67 -19.41 -9.07 -13.23
CA LEU A 67 -20.56 -8.72 -12.40
C LEU A 67 -21.14 -7.35 -12.71
N GLN A 68 -20.44 -6.52 -13.49
CA GLN A 68 -20.76 -5.10 -13.65
C GLN A 68 -20.96 -4.42 -12.28
N ALA A 69 -20.07 -4.76 -11.33
CA ALA A 69 -20.25 -4.41 -9.93
C ALA A 69 -20.24 -2.88 -9.72
N PRO A 70 -21.25 -2.29 -9.07
CA PRO A 70 -21.28 -0.86 -8.77
C PRO A 70 -20.43 -0.50 -7.54
N HIS A 71 -20.12 -1.48 -6.67
CA HIS A 71 -19.37 -1.29 -5.44
C HIS A 71 -18.59 -2.54 -5.03
N TYR A 72 -17.48 -2.35 -4.29
CA TYR A 72 -16.56 -3.43 -3.91
C TYR A 72 -17.21 -4.59 -3.16
N ARG A 73 -18.26 -4.30 -2.39
CA ARG A 73 -18.98 -5.30 -1.59
C ARG A 73 -19.54 -6.44 -2.43
N MET A 74 -19.98 -6.18 -3.67
CA MET A 74 -20.53 -7.21 -4.56
C MET A 74 -19.45 -8.20 -4.99
N VAL A 75 -18.26 -7.70 -5.33
CA VAL A 75 -17.10 -8.54 -5.69
C VAL A 75 -16.61 -9.33 -4.48
N LEU A 76 -16.57 -8.69 -3.30
CA LEU A 76 -16.20 -9.36 -2.07
C LEU A 76 -17.21 -10.47 -1.72
N GLU A 77 -18.51 -10.21 -1.82
CA GLU A 77 -19.57 -11.20 -1.59
C GLU A 77 -19.49 -12.39 -2.56
N GLU A 78 -19.15 -12.17 -3.83
CA GLU A 78 -18.94 -13.25 -4.81
C GLU A 78 -17.72 -14.12 -4.45
N ILE A 79 -16.62 -13.51 -4.00
CA ILE A 79 -15.36 -14.21 -3.74
C ILE A 79 -15.40 -14.97 -2.41
N VAL A 80 -15.85 -14.32 -1.31
CA VAL A 80 -15.79 -14.91 0.04
C VAL A 80 -17.15 -15.33 0.60
N GLY A 81 -18.25 -14.94 -0.04
CA GLY A 81 -19.62 -15.20 0.45
C GLY A 81 -20.14 -14.14 1.43
N LEU A 82 -21.47 -14.08 1.56
CA LEU A 82 -22.18 -13.02 2.29
C LEU A 82 -21.80 -12.90 3.78
N LYS A 83 -21.61 -14.02 4.48
CA LYS A 83 -21.29 -14.02 5.92
C LYS A 83 -19.90 -13.45 6.18
N LEU A 84 -18.92 -13.83 5.37
CA LEU A 84 -17.54 -13.38 5.48
C LEU A 84 -17.38 -11.93 5.01
N ALA A 85 -18.13 -11.50 3.99
CA ALA A 85 -18.14 -10.10 3.56
C ALA A 85 -18.51 -9.14 4.71
N LYS A 86 -19.46 -9.51 5.58
CA LYS A 86 -19.79 -8.72 6.80
C LYS A 86 -18.65 -8.68 7.82
N ALA A 87 -17.91 -9.77 8.00
CA ALA A 87 -16.75 -9.78 8.90
C ALA A 87 -15.63 -8.87 8.37
N TYR A 88 -15.38 -8.91 7.06
CA TYR A 88 -14.42 -8.03 6.40
C TYR A 88 -14.80 -6.55 6.47
N ASP A 89 -16.10 -6.25 6.57
CA ASP A 89 -16.57 -4.89 6.76
C ASP A 89 -16.08 -4.28 8.09
N VAL A 90 -16.08 -5.07 9.17
CA VAL A 90 -15.48 -4.69 10.46
C VAL A 90 -13.95 -4.64 10.37
N LEU A 91 -13.35 -5.59 9.65
CA LEU A 91 -11.90 -5.61 9.45
C LEU A 91 -11.41 -4.36 8.71
N ILE A 92 -12.13 -3.90 7.69
CA ILE A 92 -11.82 -2.66 6.94
C ILE A 92 -11.86 -1.46 7.89
N PHE A 93 -12.87 -1.37 8.76
CA PHE A 93 -12.91 -0.29 9.75
C PHE A 93 -11.67 -0.28 10.65
N LEU A 94 -11.30 -1.44 11.21
CA LEU A 94 -10.10 -1.57 12.04
C LEU A 94 -8.82 -1.27 11.25
N TYR A 95 -8.75 -1.69 9.99
CA TYR A 95 -7.65 -1.42 9.08
C TYR A 95 -7.49 0.08 8.82
N LEU A 96 -8.57 0.79 8.47
CA LEU A 96 -8.50 2.24 8.24
C LEU A 96 -8.09 3.00 9.50
N LEU A 97 -8.61 2.61 10.67
CA LEU A 97 -8.24 3.23 11.94
C LEU A 97 -6.75 3.00 12.26
N SER A 98 -6.31 1.74 12.25
CA SER A 98 -4.93 1.39 12.63
C SER A 98 -3.90 1.93 11.65
N THR A 99 -4.17 1.89 10.34
CA THR A 99 -3.29 2.49 9.33
C THR A 99 -3.27 4.02 9.44
N THR A 100 -4.35 4.66 9.88
CA THR A 100 -4.31 6.09 10.24
C THR A 100 -3.35 6.36 11.40
N VAL A 101 -3.36 5.51 12.44
CA VAL A 101 -2.37 5.60 13.53
C VAL A 101 -0.95 5.48 12.99
N VAL A 102 -0.70 4.52 12.08
CA VAL A 102 0.60 4.37 11.40
C VAL A 102 0.98 5.64 10.65
N MET A 103 0.05 6.26 9.90
CA MET A 103 0.34 7.50 9.15
C MET A 103 0.70 8.66 10.08
N PHE A 104 -0.04 8.85 11.17
CA PHE A 104 0.26 9.91 12.14
C PHE A 104 1.62 9.66 12.82
N ALA A 105 1.90 8.42 13.20
CA ALA A 105 3.19 8.06 13.77
C ALA A 105 4.34 8.24 12.77
N GLY A 106 4.12 7.92 11.49
CA GLY A 106 5.10 8.12 10.43
C GLY A 106 5.40 9.59 10.18
N SER A 107 4.39 10.46 10.27
CA SER A 107 4.58 11.91 10.22
C SER A 107 5.50 12.43 11.33
N GLY A 108 5.28 11.96 12.57
CA GLY A 108 6.16 12.24 13.69
C GLY A 108 7.58 11.70 13.49
N ALA A 109 7.72 10.47 13.00
CA ALA A 109 9.01 9.84 12.74
C ALA A 109 9.85 10.60 11.70
N ILE A 110 9.22 11.15 10.65
CA ILE A 110 9.91 12.00 9.68
C ILE A 110 10.47 13.25 10.37
N LEU A 111 9.71 13.92 11.23
CA LEU A 111 10.19 15.14 11.88
C LEU A 111 11.32 14.88 12.89
N VAL A 112 11.33 13.73 13.55
CA VAL A 112 12.43 13.33 14.46
C VAL A 112 13.77 13.26 13.71
N TYR A 113 13.77 12.80 12.47
CA TYR A 113 14.98 12.81 11.63
C TYR A 113 15.54 14.22 11.43
N TRP A 114 14.68 15.23 11.34
CA TRP A 114 15.04 16.64 11.23
C TRP A 114 15.30 17.31 12.58
N GLU A 115 15.57 16.53 13.63
CA GLU A 115 15.80 16.99 15.01
C GLU A 115 14.63 17.79 15.60
N LEU A 116 13.43 17.63 15.03
CA LEU A 116 12.21 18.25 15.54
C LEU A 116 11.44 17.28 16.46
N SER A 117 10.59 17.83 17.32
CA SER A 117 9.77 17.01 18.22
C SER A 117 8.79 16.15 17.43
N TYR A 118 8.74 14.86 17.78
CA TYR A 118 7.77 13.89 17.26
C TYR A 118 6.32 14.41 17.29
N TRP A 119 5.95 15.07 18.38
CA TRP A 119 4.59 15.58 18.58
C TRP A 119 4.22 16.70 17.62
N ILE A 120 5.19 17.48 17.14
CA ILE A 120 4.94 18.50 16.12
C ILE A 120 4.43 17.81 14.86
N GLY A 121 5.00 16.67 14.47
CA GLY A 121 4.58 15.94 13.27
C GLY A 121 3.17 15.37 13.41
N VAL A 122 2.90 14.72 14.54
CA VAL A 122 1.58 14.14 14.87
C VAL A 122 0.48 15.22 14.92
N VAL A 123 0.74 16.35 15.56
CA VAL A 123 -0.25 17.44 15.67
C VAL A 123 -0.42 18.16 14.33
N LEU A 124 0.67 18.42 13.60
CA LEU A 124 0.63 19.08 12.30
C LEU A 124 -0.22 18.29 11.30
N ILE A 125 0.03 16.98 11.17
CA ILE A 125 -0.78 16.15 10.27
C ILE A 125 -2.24 16.07 10.75
N GLY A 126 -2.48 16.00 12.06
CA GLY A 126 -3.83 16.02 12.62
C GLY A 126 -4.62 17.28 12.28
N ILE A 127 -4.02 18.45 12.46
CA ILE A 127 -4.64 19.74 12.11
C ILE A 127 -4.93 19.81 10.62
N LEU A 128 -3.96 19.42 9.78
CA LEU A 128 -4.12 19.49 8.33
C LEU A 128 -5.19 18.52 7.83
N VAL A 129 -5.19 17.27 8.30
CA VAL A 129 -6.24 16.28 7.95
C VAL A 129 -7.60 16.79 8.40
N TRP A 130 -7.73 17.30 9.62
CA TRP A 130 -8.99 17.86 10.12
C TRP A 130 -9.48 19.04 9.27
N GLY A 131 -8.57 19.94 8.88
CA GLY A 131 -8.88 21.12 8.06
C GLY A 131 -9.45 20.79 6.67
N VAL A 132 -9.11 19.63 6.10
CA VAL A 132 -9.67 19.19 4.81
C VAL A 132 -11.17 18.92 4.89
N PHE A 133 -11.68 18.46 6.03
CA PHE A 133 -13.11 18.18 6.22
C PHE A 133 -13.98 19.43 6.34
N TRP A 134 -13.38 20.62 6.34
CA TRP A 134 -14.08 21.90 6.16
C TRP A 134 -14.16 22.35 4.69
N ARG A 135 -13.47 21.66 3.78
CA ARG A 135 -13.34 21.99 2.36
C ARG A 135 -13.56 20.74 1.51
N ASP A 136 -13.04 20.76 0.29
CA ASP A 136 -13.11 19.68 -0.68
C ASP A 136 -12.10 18.56 -0.38
N VAL A 137 -12.60 17.44 0.15
CA VAL A 137 -11.81 16.23 0.40
C VAL A 137 -11.33 15.60 -0.91
N GLU A 138 -12.13 15.69 -1.98
CA GLU A 138 -11.81 15.07 -3.26
C GLU A 138 -10.57 15.70 -3.89
N GLY A 139 -10.42 17.02 -3.77
CA GLY A 139 -9.23 17.75 -4.20
C GLY A 139 -7.94 17.19 -3.58
N VAL A 140 -7.91 16.93 -2.27
CA VAL A 140 -6.70 16.39 -1.61
C VAL A 140 -6.45 14.94 -1.98
N MET A 141 -7.50 14.11 -2.08
CA MET A 141 -7.35 12.73 -2.54
C MET A 141 -6.85 12.68 -4.00
N SER A 142 -7.25 13.63 -4.84
CA SER A 142 -6.81 13.71 -6.23
C SER A 142 -5.31 13.99 -6.36
N LEU A 143 -4.70 14.71 -5.41
CA LEU A 143 -3.25 14.96 -5.39
C LEU A 143 -2.44 13.66 -5.33
N ASN A 144 -3.00 12.59 -4.77
CA ASN A 144 -2.33 11.31 -4.71
C ASN A 144 -1.94 10.80 -6.11
N SER A 145 -2.78 11.04 -7.11
CA SER A 145 -2.51 10.65 -8.51
C SER A 145 -1.28 11.33 -9.12
N LEU A 146 -0.92 12.52 -8.64
CA LEU A 146 0.29 13.25 -9.03
C LEU A 146 1.50 12.85 -8.17
N LEU A 147 1.28 12.64 -6.87
CA LEU A 147 2.34 12.31 -5.92
C LEU A 147 2.97 10.94 -6.19
N ILE A 148 2.16 9.93 -6.51
CA ILE A 148 2.63 8.55 -6.69
C ILE A 148 3.70 8.44 -7.80
N PRO A 149 3.50 8.95 -9.03
CA PRO A 149 4.54 8.92 -10.06
C PRO A 149 5.85 9.62 -9.63
N VAL A 150 5.74 10.77 -8.96
CA VAL A 150 6.91 11.52 -8.45
C VAL A 150 7.65 10.69 -7.40
N LEU A 151 6.92 10.09 -6.46
CA LEU A 151 7.47 9.25 -5.40
C LEU A 151 8.18 8.02 -5.99
N ILE A 152 7.55 7.32 -6.94
CA ILE A 152 8.17 6.17 -7.62
C ILE A 152 9.45 6.60 -8.33
N ALA A 153 9.42 7.70 -9.08
CA ALA A 153 10.60 8.19 -9.79
C ALA A 153 11.74 8.54 -8.82
N MET A 154 11.43 9.23 -7.71
CA MET A 154 12.44 9.55 -6.70
C MET A 154 13.01 8.30 -6.02
N LEU A 155 12.16 7.32 -5.66
CA LEU A 155 12.62 6.06 -5.07
C LEU A 155 13.51 5.27 -6.04
N ALA A 156 13.11 5.19 -7.31
CA ALA A 156 13.86 4.52 -8.36
C ALA A 156 15.25 5.14 -8.54
N LEU A 157 15.30 6.48 -8.63
CA LEU A 157 16.54 7.22 -8.78
C LEU A 157 17.42 7.11 -7.53
N ALA A 158 16.84 7.29 -6.33
CA ALA A 158 17.57 7.18 -5.07
C ALA A 158 18.20 5.79 -4.91
N CYS A 159 17.41 4.72 -5.02
CA CYS A 159 17.91 3.35 -4.89
C CYS A 159 18.88 3.00 -6.02
N GLY A 160 18.59 3.42 -7.26
CA GLY A 160 19.46 3.17 -8.41
C GLY A 160 20.83 3.84 -8.28
N LEU A 161 20.87 5.13 -7.89
CA LEU A 161 22.10 5.87 -7.64
C LEU A 161 22.87 5.28 -6.45
N PHE A 162 22.17 4.93 -5.38
CA PHE A 162 22.78 4.31 -4.20
C PHE A 162 23.48 3.00 -4.56
N LEU A 163 22.81 2.10 -5.28
CA LEU A 163 23.38 0.83 -5.73
C LEU A 163 24.52 1.04 -6.74
N TRP A 164 24.40 2.02 -7.64
CA TRP A 164 25.45 2.36 -8.59
C TRP A 164 26.74 2.82 -7.89
N GLN A 165 26.62 3.68 -6.87
CA GLN A 165 27.76 4.23 -6.13
C GLN A 165 28.44 3.18 -5.24
N ASN A 166 27.65 2.36 -4.56
CA ASN A 166 28.17 1.37 -3.62
C ASN A 166 28.60 0.07 -4.30
N ASN A 167 28.19 -0.15 -5.56
CA ASN A 167 28.50 -1.29 -6.39
C ASN A 167 28.52 -2.62 -5.61
N PRO A 168 27.40 -2.99 -4.95
CA PRO A 168 27.36 -4.21 -4.16
C PRO A 168 27.74 -5.39 -5.04
N THR A 169 28.70 -6.19 -4.57
CA THR A 169 29.20 -7.35 -5.29
C THR A 169 28.09 -8.39 -5.46
N GLY A 170 27.34 -8.28 -6.55
CA GLY A 170 26.25 -9.19 -6.93
C GLY A 170 24.92 -8.93 -6.20
N ILE A 171 23.82 -9.26 -6.88
CA ILE A 171 22.55 -9.57 -6.22
C ILE A 171 22.84 -10.82 -5.38
N GLY A 172 22.74 -10.73 -4.05
CA GLY A 172 23.06 -11.85 -3.16
C GLY A 172 22.08 -13.00 -3.36
N TRP A 173 22.37 -13.93 -4.27
CA TRP A 173 21.65 -15.20 -4.40
C TRP A 173 22.25 -16.26 -3.47
N GLU A 174 22.69 -15.86 -2.28
CA GLU A 174 23.35 -16.76 -1.35
C GLU A 174 22.40 -17.87 -0.86
N LYS A 175 22.95 -19.06 -0.60
CA LYS A 175 22.21 -20.17 0.00
C LYS A 175 21.94 -19.85 1.47
N GLY A 176 20.68 -19.80 1.85
CA GLY A 176 20.19 -19.65 3.22
C GLY A 176 18.78 -20.22 3.33
N GLU A 177 18.34 -20.53 4.54
CA GLU A 177 16.97 -20.97 4.84
C GLU A 177 16.05 -19.74 4.84
N GLY A 178 15.67 -19.28 3.64
CA GLY A 178 14.82 -18.10 3.49
C GLY A 178 13.34 -18.41 3.67
N HIS A 179 12.62 -17.57 4.41
CA HIS A 179 11.16 -17.55 4.52
C HIS A 179 10.46 -17.08 3.22
N VAL A 180 10.96 -17.49 2.05
CA VAL A 180 10.56 -16.98 0.73
C VAL A 180 9.06 -17.07 0.49
N LEU A 181 8.49 -18.25 0.79
CA LEU A 181 7.08 -18.53 0.55
C LEU A 181 6.19 -17.71 1.49
N SER A 182 6.45 -17.76 2.79
CA SER A 182 5.64 -17.06 3.80
C SER A 182 5.73 -15.54 3.65
N ALA A 183 6.93 -14.99 3.40
CA ALA A 183 7.15 -13.57 3.13
C ALA A 183 6.37 -13.09 1.90
N GLY A 184 6.54 -13.78 0.77
CA GLY A 184 5.89 -13.41 -0.48
C GLY A 184 4.36 -13.48 -0.40
N ILE A 185 3.83 -14.51 0.25
CA ILE A 185 2.39 -14.65 0.46
C ILE A 185 1.87 -13.57 1.44
N ALA A 186 2.55 -13.35 2.57
CA ALA A 186 2.08 -12.42 3.59
C ALA A 186 2.07 -10.96 3.09
N PHE A 187 3.09 -10.53 2.34
CA PHE A 187 3.10 -9.20 1.72
C PHE A 187 1.99 -9.03 0.68
N THR A 188 1.74 -10.06 -0.13
CA THR A 188 0.62 -10.04 -1.09
C THR A 188 -0.71 -9.95 -0.38
N ALA A 189 -0.89 -10.71 0.70
CA ALA A 189 -2.10 -10.71 1.51
C ALA A 189 -2.31 -9.36 2.21
N LEU A 190 -1.27 -8.73 2.74
CA LEU A 190 -1.35 -7.37 3.32
C LEU A 190 -2.01 -6.39 2.35
N ASN A 191 -1.61 -6.44 1.08
CA ASN A 191 -2.04 -5.50 0.04
C ASN A 191 -3.37 -5.84 -0.64
N ILE A 192 -3.93 -7.04 -0.40
CA ILE A 192 -5.08 -7.51 -1.18
C ILE A 192 -6.36 -6.73 -0.90
N LEU A 193 -6.57 -6.31 0.35
CA LEU A 193 -7.83 -5.70 0.78
C LEU A 193 -8.02 -4.29 0.17
N PRO A 194 -7.02 -3.39 0.20
CA PRO A 194 -7.06 -2.14 -0.56
C PRO A 194 -7.31 -2.35 -2.06
N LEU A 195 -6.67 -3.34 -2.67
CA LEU A 195 -6.86 -3.63 -4.10
C LEU A 195 -8.29 -4.09 -4.40
N VAL A 196 -8.88 -4.96 -3.57
CA VAL A 196 -10.28 -5.36 -3.73
C VAL A 196 -11.18 -4.12 -3.69
N ALA A 197 -10.96 -3.19 -2.76
CA ALA A 197 -11.76 -1.98 -2.66
C ALA A 197 -11.67 -1.11 -3.93
N VAL A 198 -10.45 -0.83 -4.40
CA VAL A 198 -10.19 0.07 -5.53
C VAL A 198 -10.55 -0.58 -6.87
N LEU A 199 -10.04 -1.78 -7.14
CA LEU A 199 -10.21 -2.46 -8.43
C LEU A 199 -11.64 -2.88 -8.70
N SER A 200 -12.38 -3.23 -7.64
CA SER A 200 -13.78 -3.60 -7.80
C SER A 200 -14.67 -2.42 -8.23
N ALA A 201 -14.29 -1.18 -7.90
CA ALA A 201 -15.05 0.01 -8.28
C ALA A 201 -14.83 0.44 -9.73
N ILE A 202 -13.72 0.03 -10.35
CA ILE A 202 -13.38 0.40 -11.74
C ILE A 202 -13.55 -0.76 -12.72
N GLY A 203 -13.57 -2.01 -12.26
CA GLY A 203 -13.60 -3.19 -13.13
C GLY A 203 -14.82 -3.26 -14.08
N SER A 204 -15.96 -2.70 -13.70
CA SER A 204 -17.15 -2.61 -14.54
C SER A 204 -16.99 -1.69 -15.76
N LYS A 205 -16.02 -0.76 -15.73
CA LYS A 205 -15.81 0.28 -16.76
C LYS A 205 -14.63 0.02 -17.69
N VAL A 206 -13.98 -1.14 -17.57
CA VAL A 206 -12.73 -1.46 -18.27
C VAL A 206 -12.89 -2.70 -19.13
N GLU A 207 -12.16 -2.78 -20.24
CA GLU A 207 -12.18 -3.94 -21.12
C GLU A 207 -11.18 -5.01 -20.68
N LYS A 208 -11.42 -6.27 -21.04
CA LYS A 208 -10.52 -7.41 -20.71
C LYS A 208 -9.07 -7.19 -21.13
N ALA A 209 -8.84 -6.54 -22.28
CA ALA A 209 -7.51 -6.24 -22.77
C ALA A 209 -6.81 -5.17 -21.89
N GLU A 210 -7.55 -4.16 -21.43
CA GLU A 210 -7.04 -3.11 -20.53
C GLU A 210 -6.68 -3.70 -19.16
N ILE A 211 -7.50 -4.63 -18.65
CA ILE A 211 -7.24 -5.39 -17.42
C ILE A 211 -5.89 -6.13 -17.54
N ALA A 212 -5.70 -6.92 -18.60
CA ALA A 212 -4.47 -7.69 -18.78
C ALA A 212 -3.21 -6.79 -18.86
N ILE A 213 -3.28 -5.70 -19.62
CA ILE A 213 -2.18 -4.72 -19.71
C ILE A 213 -1.89 -4.10 -18.34
N SER A 214 -2.94 -3.70 -17.61
CA SER A 214 -2.78 -3.04 -16.32
C SER A 214 -2.08 -3.93 -15.28
N CYS A 215 -2.41 -5.23 -15.24
CA CYS A 215 -1.76 -6.19 -14.35
C CYS A 215 -0.31 -6.44 -14.73
N VAL A 216 0.00 -6.59 -16.03
CA VAL A 216 1.38 -6.82 -16.49
C VAL A 216 2.25 -5.61 -16.23
N VAL A 217 1.77 -4.40 -16.55
CA VAL A 217 2.53 -3.15 -16.36
C VAL A 217 2.74 -2.86 -14.88
N SER A 218 1.69 -2.96 -14.06
CA SER A 218 1.81 -2.73 -12.61
C SER A 218 2.71 -3.76 -11.93
N GLY A 219 2.53 -5.05 -12.23
CA GLY A 219 3.35 -6.13 -11.70
C GLY A 219 4.82 -6.00 -12.05
N THR A 220 5.13 -5.65 -13.31
CA THR A 220 6.51 -5.45 -13.76
C THR A 220 7.14 -4.23 -13.08
N CYS A 221 6.42 -3.11 -13.00
CA CYS A 221 6.90 -1.90 -12.37
C CYS A 221 7.13 -2.08 -10.87
N LEU A 222 6.16 -2.64 -10.14
CA LEU A 222 6.27 -2.93 -8.71
C LEU A 222 7.40 -3.94 -8.43
N SER A 223 7.56 -4.96 -9.27
CA SER A 223 8.66 -5.92 -9.13
C SER A 223 10.02 -5.26 -9.29
N PHE A 224 10.23 -4.49 -10.36
CA PHE A 224 11.47 -3.77 -10.58
C PHE A 224 11.80 -2.81 -9.42
N MET A 225 10.81 -2.03 -8.97
CA MET A 225 10.97 -1.10 -7.85
C MET A 225 11.25 -1.84 -6.53
N SER A 226 10.51 -2.91 -6.24
CA SER A 226 10.68 -3.69 -5.01
C SER A 226 12.04 -4.36 -4.96
N ILE A 227 12.54 -4.90 -6.09
CA ILE A 227 13.85 -5.54 -6.16
C ILE A 227 14.96 -4.52 -5.89
N LEU A 228 14.92 -3.36 -6.57
CA LEU A 228 15.88 -2.27 -6.38
C LEU A 228 15.91 -1.79 -4.92
N TYR A 229 14.74 -1.58 -4.35
CA TYR A 229 14.61 -1.05 -3.00
C TYR A 229 15.01 -2.11 -1.97
N ASN A 230 14.55 -3.36 -2.11
CA ASN A 230 14.95 -4.47 -1.25
C ASN A 230 16.47 -4.71 -1.29
N GLN A 231 17.10 -4.59 -2.45
CA GLN A 231 18.56 -4.71 -2.58
C GLN A 231 19.28 -3.58 -1.83
N SER A 232 18.77 -2.36 -1.93
CA SER A 232 19.33 -1.20 -1.22
C SER A 232 19.21 -1.39 0.30
N LEU A 233 18.07 -1.89 0.78
CA LEU A 233 17.83 -2.18 2.19
C LEU A 233 18.73 -3.29 2.73
N LEU A 234 18.98 -4.35 1.93
CA LEU A 234 19.92 -5.40 2.31
C LEU A 234 21.33 -4.85 2.55
N PHE A 235 21.75 -3.89 1.73
CA PHE A 235 23.07 -3.28 1.85
C PHE A 235 23.23 -2.47 3.15
N VAL A 236 22.20 -1.71 3.53
CA VAL A 236 22.19 -0.89 4.77
C VAL A 236 21.61 -1.64 5.98
N SER A 237 21.48 -2.97 5.91
CA SER A 237 20.76 -3.78 6.90
C SER A 237 21.26 -3.63 8.34
N HIS A 238 22.55 -3.36 8.54
CA HIS A 238 23.13 -3.13 9.86
C HIS A 238 22.75 -1.77 10.46
N GLU A 239 22.47 -0.77 9.63
CA GLU A 239 22.17 0.61 10.03
C GLU A 239 20.66 0.85 10.17
N ILE A 240 19.82 0.06 9.49
CA ILE A 240 18.36 0.23 9.48
C ILE A 240 17.74 0.23 10.88
N MET A 241 18.31 -0.49 11.85
CA MET A 241 17.81 -0.52 13.22
C MET A 241 17.88 0.85 13.93
N LEU A 242 18.66 1.80 13.40
CA LEU A 242 18.78 3.16 13.90
C LEU A 242 17.73 4.12 13.32
N TYR A 243 16.98 3.69 12.29
CA TYR A 243 16.05 4.53 11.54
C TYR A 243 14.63 3.98 11.58
N ASP A 244 13.69 4.81 12.04
CA ASP A 244 12.26 4.49 11.91
C ASP A 244 11.80 4.49 10.44
N VAL A 245 12.44 5.30 9.60
CA VAL A 245 12.23 5.40 8.16
C VAL A 245 13.48 4.87 7.45
N PRO A 246 13.52 3.57 7.07
CA PRO A 246 14.70 2.94 6.45
C PRO A 246 15.24 3.66 5.21
N LEU A 247 14.38 4.37 4.46
CA LEU A 247 14.81 5.20 3.33
C LEU A 247 15.90 6.22 3.71
N PHE A 248 15.86 6.76 4.93
CA PHE A 248 16.84 7.74 5.37
C PHE A 248 18.23 7.15 5.56
N ALA A 249 18.35 5.86 5.89
CA ALA A 249 19.64 5.15 5.92
C ALA A 249 20.27 5.10 4.51
N ILE A 250 19.46 4.82 3.48
CA ILE A 250 19.91 4.79 2.08
C ILE A 250 20.41 6.17 1.62
N LEU A 251 19.77 7.23 2.10
CA LEU A 251 20.05 8.61 1.69
C LEU A 251 21.11 9.32 2.53
N GLN A 252 21.69 8.69 3.55
CA GLN A 252 22.59 9.35 4.49
C GLN A 252 23.81 10.01 3.81
N ASN A 253 24.32 9.39 2.73
CA ASN A 253 25.47 9.90 1.97
C ASN A 253 25.08 10.74 0.74
N PHE A 254 23.78 11.03 0.55
CA PHE A 254 23.32 11.86 -0.57
C PHE A 254 23.47 13.35 -0.25
N PRO A 255 23.51 14.22 -1.28
CA PRO A 255 23.41 15.66 -1.07
C PRO A 255 22.15 16.03 -0.27
N PRO A 256 22.22 17.01 0.66
CA PRO A 256 21.11 17.33 1.57
C PRO A 256 19.76 17.62 0.89
N GLN A 257 19.78 18.11 -0.35
CA GLN A 257 18.59 18.40 -1.15
C GLN A 257 17.73 17.14 -1.40
N TRP A 258 18.36 15.97 -1.54
CA TRP A 258 17.64 14.70 -1.68
C TRP A 258 16.84 14.36 -0.43
N MET A 259 17.45 14.55 0.74
CA MET A 259 16.81 14.28 2.01
C MET A 259 15.58 15.17 2.22
N VAL A 260 15.70 16.47 1.91
CA VAL A 260 14.57 17.42 1.93
C VAL A 260 13.47 16.99 0.97
N GLY A 261 13.82 16.74 -0.31
CA GLY A 261 12.85 16.39 -1.34
C GLY A 261 12.08 15.11 -1.01
N VAL A 262 12.80 14.05 -0.62
CA VAL A 262 12.20 12.78 -0.21
C VAL A 262 11.34 12.92 1.04
N SER A 263 11.80 13.67 2.05
CA SER A 263 11.00 13.92 3.26
C SER A 263 9.68 14.62 2.93
N VAL A 264 9.70 15.63 2.05
CA VAL A 264 8.49 16.36 1.64
C VAL A 264 7.53 15.45 0.89
N VAL A 265 8.00 14.71 -0.11
CA VAL A 265 7.11 13.84 -0.91
C VAL A 265 6.58 12.67 -0.09
N LEU A 266 7.41 12.07 0.78
CA LEU A 266 6.99 11.02 1.70
C LEU A 266 5.95 11.54 2.69
N TRP A 267 6.17 12.72 3.26
CA TRP A 267 5.22 13.36 4.19
C TRP A 267 3.89 13.68 3.50
N LEU A 268 3.92 14.16 2.25
CA LEU A 268 2.71 14.39 1.45
C LEU A 268 1.96 13.08 1.16
N ALA A 269 2.67 11.98 0.88
CA ALA A 269 2.05 10.66 0.69
C ALA A 269 1.41 10.10 1.97
N ILE A 270 2.07 10.30 3.12
CA ILE A 270 1.50 10.01 4.45
C ILE A 270 0.22 10.82 4.66
N TYR A 271 0.26 12.12 4.36
CA TYR A 271 -0.86 13.02 4.52
C TYR A 271 -2.06 12.64 3.65
N THR A 272 -1.89 12.40 2.35
CA THR A 272 -3.01 12.01 1.48
C THR A 272 -3.60 10.65 1.86
N THR A 273 -2.78 9.72 2.34
CA THR A 273 -3.23 8.42 2.85
C THR A 273 -4.03 8.60 4.16
N ALA A 274 -3.56 9.44 5.09
CA ALA A 274 -4.29 9.76 6.31
C ALA A 274 -5.66 10.41 6.04
N VAL A 275 -5.73 11.35 5.08
CA VAL A 275 -7.00 11.96 4.64
C VAL A 275 -7.95 10.90 4.08
N SER A 276 -7.44 10.02 3.20
CA SER A 276 -8.25 8.96 2.58
C SER A 276 -8.80 7.98 3.62
N ASN A 277 -8.00 7.63 4.62
CA ASN A 277 -8.42 6.73 5.69
C ASN A 277 -9.47 7.35 6.61
N ILE A 278 -9.25 8.59 7.08
CA ILE A 278 -10.26 9.30 7.87
C ILE A 278 -11.54 9.51 7.06
N PHE A 279 -11.44 9.78 5.76
CA PHE A 279 -12.61 9.91 4.89
C PHE A 279 -13.38 8.59 4.79
N GLY A 280 -12.69 7.45 4.66
CA GLY A 280 -13.30 6.12 4.71
C GLY A 280 -14.01 5.83 6.04
N LEU A 281 -13.44 6.28 7.16
CA LEU A 281 -14.06 6.15 8.48
C LEU A 281 -15.29 7.07 8.64
N VAL A 282 -15.19 8.34 8.26
CA VAL A 282 -16.27 9.32 8.35
C VAL A 282 -17.44 8.95 7.44
N SER A 283 -17.17 8.58 6.19
CA SER A 283 -18.20 8.20 5.22
C SER A 283 -19.01 6.98 5.66
N ARG A 284 -18.40 6.09 6.43
CA ARG A 284 -19.06 4.92 7.03
C ARG A 284 -19.95 5.29 8.21
N PHE A 285 -19.58 6.31 8.98
CA PHE A 285 -20.33 6.75 10.17
C PHE A 285 -21.44 7.74 9.84
N LYS A 286 -21.42 8.39 8.68
CA LYS A 286 -22.38 9.42 8.28
C LYS A 286 -23.85 8.97 8.38
N ASP A 287 -24.12 7.68 8.15
CA ASP A 287 -25.49 7.13 8.16
C ASP A 287 -25.94 6.73 9.59
N TYR A 288 -25.02 6.75 10.56
CA TYR A 288 -25.27 6.37 11.96
C TYR A 288 -25.26 7.57 12.92
N VAL A 289 -24.69 8.71 12.54
CA VAL A 289 -24.58 9.90 13.40
C VAL A 289 -25.02 11.17 12.68
N PHE A 290 -25.76 12.03 13.38
CA PHE A 290 -26.21 13.35 12.89
C PHE A 290 -25.18 14.46 13.16
N LEU A 291 -23.89 14.18 12.91
CA LEU A 291 -22.79 15.13 13.13
C LEU A 291 -22.19 15.58 11.79
N PRO A 292 -21.72 16.82 11.67
CA PRO A 292 -21.01 17.26 10.47
C PRO A 292 -19.70 16.48 10.31
N GLN A 293 -19.25 16.28 9.06
CA GLN A 293 -18.10 15.43 8.74
C GLN A 293 -16.82 15.83 9.49
N TRP A 294 -16.56 17.14 9.63
CA TRP A 294 -15.40 17.64 10.38
C TRP A 294 -15.42 17.27 11.87
N ALA A 295 -16.61 17.16 12.49
CA ALA A 295 -16.73 16.78 13.90
C ALA A 295 -16.45 15.29 14.09
N VAL A 296 -16.97 14.45 13.18
CA VAL A 296 -16.69 13.01 13.16
C VAL A 296 -15.20 12.75 12.90
N ALA A 297 -14.60 13.46 11.93
CA ALA A 297 -13.17 13.40 11.65
C ALA A 297 -12.34 13.80 12.87
N GLY A 298 -12.71 14.90 13.55
CA GLY A 298 -12.06 15.34 14.78
C GLY A 298 -12.10 14.28 15.88
N GLY A 299 -13.23 13.58 16.04
CA GLY A 299 -13.35 12.47 16.98
C GLY A 299 -12.39 11.31 16.68
N PHE A 300 -12.27 10.89 15.42
CA PHE A 300 -11.30 9.86 15.03
C PHE A 300 -9.86 10.32 15.21
N ILE A 301 -9.54 11.58 14.90
CA ILE A 301 -8.19 12.14 15.08
C ILE A 301 -7.81 12.14 16.57
N LEU A 302 -8.71 12.60 17.45
CA LEU A 302 -8.49 12.56 18.90
C LEU A 302 -8.31 11.14 19.43
N LEU A 303 -8.99 10.15 18.84
CA LEU A 303 -8.81 8.73 19.17
C LEU A 303 -7.44 8.21 18.69
N VAL A 304 -6.98 8.64 17.52
CA VAL A 304 -5.73 8.18 16.90
C VAL A 304 -4.48 8.72 17.61
N ILE A 305 -4.46 10.01 17.99
CA ILE A 305 -3.29 10.68 18.58
C ILE A 305 -2.65 9.90 19.75
N PRO A 306 -3.37 9.44 20.80
CA PRO A 306 -2.74 8.70 21.90
C PRO A 306 -2.18 7.35 21.45
N LEU A 307 -2.70 6.75 20.38
CA LEU A 307 -2.20 5.48 19.85
C LEU A 307 -0.89 5.66 19.06
N THR A 308 -0.50 6.87 18.69
CA THR A 308 0.75 7.07 17.95
C THR A 308 1.98 6.86 18.84
N THR A 309 1.83 6.92 20.17
CA THR A 309 2.93 6.71 21.13
C THR A 309 3.52 5.29 21.07
N PHE A 310 2.84 4.34 20.43
CA PHE A 310 3.42 3.02 20.14
C PHE A 310 4.64 3.10 19.21
N GLY A 311 4.77 4.16 18.41
CA GLY A 311 5.88 4.39 17.49
C GLY A 311 5.67 3.78 16.10
N PHE A 312 6.18 4.45 15.07
CA PHE A 312 5.96 4.10 13.67
C PHE A 312 6.45 2.67 13.34
N THR A 313 7.69 2.37 13.71
CA THR A 313 8.32 1.05 13.51
C THR A 313 7.50 -0.08 14.15
N LYS A 314 7.16 0.07 15.44
CA LYS A 314 6.46 -0.96 16.21
C LYS A 314 5.04 -1.20 15.69
N LEU A 315 4.33 -0.13 15.31
CA LEU A 315 3.01 -0.24 14.71
C LEU A 315 3.07 -1.07 13.42
N ILE A 316 4.04 -0.83 12.54
CA ILE A 316 4.21 -1.63 11.30
C ILE A 316 4.58 -3.08 11.61
N GLN A 317 5.54 -3.31 12.50
CA GLN A 317 5.98 -4.65 12.94
C GLN A 317 4.83 -5.52 13.47
N ILE A 318 3.83 -4.92 14.10
CA ILE A 318 2.70 -5.66 14.68
C ILE A 318 1.54 -5.73 13.69
N LEU A 319 1.10 -4.58 13.18
CA LEU A 319 -0.14 -4.49 12.41
C LEU A 319 0.00 -5.15 11.05
N TYR A 320 1.14 -5.02 10.38
CA TYR A 320 1.23 -5.47 9.00
C TYR A 320 1.33 -6.99 8.89
N PRO A 321 2.16 -7.70 9.67
CA PRO A 321 2.11 -9.16 9.70
C PRO A 321 0.72 -9.68 10.11
N LEU A 322 0.06 -9.01 11.08
CA LEU A 322 -1.31 -9.35 11.47
C LEU A 322 -2.29 -9.24 10.28
N TYR A 323 -2.26 -8.13 9.53
CA TYR A 323 -3.09 -7.98 8.34
C TYR A 323 -2.70 -8.95 7.22
N GLY A 324 -1.41 -9.25 7.07
CA GLY A 324 -0.93 -10.31 6.19
C GLY A 324 -1.63 -11.63 6.48
N VAL A 325 -1.68 -12.06 7.75
CA VAL A 325 -2.37 -13.28 8.19
C VAL A 325 -3.88 -13.20 8.00
N LEU A 326 -4.53 -12.12 8.45
CA LEU A 326 -5.99 -11.96 8.36
C LEU A 326 -6.51 -11.95 6.92
N ASN A 327 -5.67 -11.47 5.99
CA ASN A 327 -6.01 -11.42 4.58
C ASN A 327 -5.59 -12.68 3.79
N LEU A 328 -4.89 -13.65 4.40
CA LEU A 328 -4.54 -14.92 3.75
C LEU A 328 -5.77 -15.64 3.21
N PHE A 329 -6.88 -15.57 3.95
CA PHE A 329 -8.12 -16.21 3.55
C PHE A 329 -8.70 -15.61 2.26
N ILE A 330 -8.82 -14.27 2.17
CA ILE A 330 -9.22 -13.59 0.93
C ILE A 330 -8.26 -13.92 -0.18
N LEU A 331 -6.95 -13.83 0.06
CA LEU A 331 -5.94 -14.12 -0.95
C LEU A 331 -6.14 -15.54 -1.49
N GLY A 332 -6.25 -16.55 -0.63
CA GLY A 332 -6.52 -17.93 -1.03
C GLY A 332 -7.79 -18.07 -1.87
N MET A 333 -8.90 -17.43 -1.45
CA MET A 333 -10.14 -17.45 -2.22
C MET A 333 -9.99 -16.83 -3.60
N ILE A 334 -9.26 -15.71 -3.72
CA ILE A 334 -8.97 -15.06 -5.01
C ILE A 334 -8.11 -15.99 -5.89
N LEU A 335 -7.06 -16.58 -5.33
CA LEU A 335 -6.15 -17.46 -6.08
C LEU A 335 -6.88 -18.71 -6.60
N LEU A 336 -7.81 -19.26 -5.82
CA LEU A 336 -8.58 -20.45 -6.15
C LEU A 336 -9.82 -20.18 -7.01
N TYR A 337 -10.26 -18.92 -7.11
CA TYR A 337 -11.49 -18.55 -7.78
C TYR A 337 -11.60 -19.04 -9.24
N PRO A 338 -10.57 -18.91 -10.10
CA PRO A 338 -10.65 -19.41 -11.47
C PRO A 338 -10.93 -20.92 -11.53
N PHE A 339 -10.29 -21.71 -10.66
CA PHE A 339 -10.47 -23.16 -10.61
C PHE A 339 -11.87 -23.57 -10.15
N LYS A 340 -12.47 -22.80 -9.23
CA LYS A 340 -13.85 -23.03 -8.78
C LYS A 340 -14.88 -22.80 -9.90
N GLN A 341 -14.63 -21.87 -10.81
CA GLN A 341 -15.51 -21.60 -11.96
C GLN A 341 -15.36 -22.61 -13.10
N PHE A 342 -14.20 -23.24 -13.26
CA PHE A 342 -14.04 -24.34 -14.22
C PHE A 342 -14.82 -25.61 -13.82
N GLY A 343 -15.31 -25.71 -12.57
CA GLY A 343 -16.08 -26.84 -12.05
C GLY A 343 -17.60 -26.64 -11.99
N LEU A 344 -18.13 -25.46 -12.34
CA LEU A 344 -19.57 -25.20 -12.34
C LEU A 344 -20.05 -24.94 -13.78
N PRO A 345 -21.09 -25.65 -14.27
CA PRO A 345 -21.66 -25.36 -15.57
C PRO A 345 -22.11 -23.90 -15.62
N TYR A 346 -21.83 -23.29 -16.76
CA TYR A 346 -22.04 -21.87 -17.04
C TYR A 346 -23.54 -21.59 -17.09
N ASP A 347 -24.20 -21.39 -15.95
CA ASP A 347 -25.59 -20.94 -15.94
C ASP A 347 -25.63 -19.49 -16.40
N LYS A 348 -26.02 -19.35 -17.67
CA LYS A 348 -26.48 -18.10 -18.28
C LYS A 348 -27.83 -17.76 -17.66
N HIS A 349 -27.84 -16.77 -16.78
CA HIS A 349 -29.04 -15.97 -16.52
C HIS A 349 -28.73 -14.51 -16.76
#